data_AF-A0A397A4K9-F1
#
_entry.id   AF-A0A397A4K9-F1
#
_cell.length_a   1.000
_cell.length_b   1.000
_cell.length_c   1.000
_cell.angle_alpha   90.00
_cell.angle_beta   90.00
_cell.angle_gamma   90.00
#
_symmetry.space_group_name_H-M   'P 1'
#
loop_
_entity.id
_entity.type
_entity.pdbx_description
1 polymer ?
#
loop_
_entity_poly.entity_id
_entity_poly.type
_entity_poly.pdbx_seq_one_letter_code
_entity_poly.pdbx_strand_id
1 'polypeptide(L)'
;MKKAPRAQYGVVFPRGIPASTMELVEGKLKSSKLAVVSETVSEGKAFLDGHNGKVLTVIASRDLLELEAESQSLLKSIVEPDRQVKLPSTLDVIGTQFRRKEPFEVLGAAEKFLHYHDLDSPDTFFSSSEELHLLHTYIERVLREDPVDSKEPPLEQHHATFHLIPLHDHATKMHLWNTFKWSIFPSNLTLANAMEAYFGAKVALYFAWLHFFTVFLAGPAVVGGALALYESVFVADASGDSMIAPFFTLLMVVWSACFVQFWARRSATLVCGWGVVESTSFSRRPEFQGLVHV
;
A
#
# COMPACT_ATOMS: atom_id res chain seq x y z
N MET A 1 -25.88 8.25 3.02
CA MET A 1 -25.68 6.86 3.53
C MET A 1 -24.23 6.50 3.26
N LYS A 2 -23.53 5.92 4.25
CA LYS A 2 -22.11 5.51 4.07
C LYS A 2 -22.04 4.32 3.10
N LYS A 3 -21.00 4.24 2.25
CA LYS A 3 -20.78 3.04 1.43
C LYS A 3 -20.31 1.89 2.31
N ALA A 4 -20.72 0.67 1.96
CA ALA A 4 -20.23 -0.54 2.62
C ALA A 4 -18.73 -0.75 2.30
N PRO A 5 -17.94 -1.26 3.26
CA PRO A 5 -16.52 -1.50 3.04
C PRO A 5 -16.30 -2.62 2.02
N ARG A 6 -15.21 -2.51 1.26
CA ARG A 6 -14.85 -3.46 0.19
C ARG A 6 -13.77 -4.45 0.63
N ALA A 7 -13.04 -4.15 1.70
CA ALA A 7 -11.98 -5.02 2.19
C ALA A 7 -12.53 -6.39 2.64
N GLN A 8 -11.88 -7.44 2.16
CA GLN A 8 -12.20 -8.83 2.45
C GLN A 8 -10.90 -9.58 2.72
N TYR A 9 -10.89 -10.41 3.76
CA TYR A 9 -9.79 -11.33 4.05
C TYR A 9 -10.24 -12.77 3.93
N GLY A 10 -9.43 -13.58 3.27
CA GLY A 10 -9.56 -15.03 3.25
C GLY A 10 -8.65 -15.62 4.32
N VAL A 11 -9.24 -16.32 5.29
CA VAL A 11 -8.52 -17.17 6.23
C VAL A 11 -8.52 -18.57 5.66
N VAL A 12 -7.33 -19.08 5.35
CA VAL A 12 -7.16 -20.40 4.74
C VAL A 12 -6.32 -21.28 5.66
N PHE A 13 -6.74 -22.53 5.83
CA PHE A 13 -6.08 -23.49 6.71
C PHE A 13 -5.27 -24.51 5.90
N PRO A 14 -3.97 -24.68 6.17
CA PRO A 14 -3.16 -25.75 5.62
C PRO A 14 -3.75 -27.14 5.85
N ARG A 15 -3.35 -28.10 5.00
CA ARG A 15 -3.78 -29.50 5.14
C ARG A 15 -3.29 -30.13 6.45
N GLY A 16 -4.15 -30.92 7.08
CA GLY A 16 -3.82 -31.67 8.31
C GLY A 16 -4.17 -30.99 9.62
N ILE A 17 -4.76 -29.80 9.59
CA ILE A 17 -5.21 -29.07 10.79
C ILE A 17 -6.54 -29.66 11.29
N PRO A 18 -6.69 -29.90 12.60
CA PRO A 18 -7.91 -30.44 13.17
C PRO A 18 -9.08 -29.45 13.03
N ALA A 19 -10.27 -29.98 12.75
CA ALA A 19 -11.49 -29.18 12.58
C ALA A 19 -11.83 -28.34 13.82
N SER A 20 -11.49 -28.81 15.02
CA SER A 20 -11.67 -28.09 16.29
C SER A 20 -10.95 -26.74 16.31
N THR A 21 -9.73 -26.66 15.77
CA THR A 21 -8.98 -25.42 15.70
C THR A 21 -9.59 -24.44 14.69
N MET A 22 -10.14 -24.94 13.59
CA MET A 22 -10.86 -24.10 12.62
C MET A 22 -12.13 -23.51 13.21
N GLU A 23 -12.90 -24.33 13.93
CA GLU A 23 -14.12 -23.91 14.62
C GLU A 23 -13.82 -22.91 15.74
N LEU A 24 -12.70 -23.07 16.47
CA LEU A 24 -12.24 -22.11 17.47
C LEU A 24 -11.94 -20.74 16.83
N VAL A 25 -11.20 -20.72 15.73
CA VAL A 25 -10.88 -19.48 14.99
C VAL A 25 -12.16 -18.83 14.44
N GLU A 26 -13.03 -19.63 13.82
CA GLU A 26 -14.32 -19.17 13.31
C GLU A 26 -15.21 -18.58 14.43
N GLY A 27 -15.25 -19.25 15.58
CA GLY A 27 -15.98 -18.81 16.76
C GLY A 27 -15.44 -17.49 17.33
N LYS A 28 -14.12 -17.37 17.48
CA LYS A 28 -13.47 -16.12 17.92
C LYS A 28 -13.82 -14.96 16.98
N LEU A 29 -13.67 -15.14 15.66
CA LEU A 29 -13.97 -14.10 14.67
C LEU A 29 -15.45 -13.70 14.67
N LYS A 30 -16.38 -14.65 14.79
CA LYS A 30 -17.82 -14.34 14.89
C LYS A 30 -18.17 -13.61 16.19
N SER A 31 -17.48 -13.92 17.30
CA SER A 31 -17.69 -13.24 18.58
C SER A 31 -17.25 -11.77 18.55
N SER A 32 -16.26 -11.42 17.72
CA SER A 32 -15.68 -10.08 17.63
C SER A 32 -16.39 -9.14 16.65
N LYS A 33 -17.71 -9.31 16.44
CA LYS A 33 -18.55 -8.48 15.54
C LYS A 33 -18.11 -8.46 14.06
N LEU A 34 -17.28 -9.41 13.61
CA LEU A 34 -16.94 -9.58 12.21
C LEU A 34 -17.98 -10.45 11.51
N ALA A 35 -18.30 -10.12 10.26
CA ALA A 35 -19.10 -10.98 9.41
C ALA A 35 -18.17 -12.04 8.80
N VAL A 36 -18.38 -13.30 9.19
CA VAL A 36 -17.58 -14.44 8.71
C VAL A 36 -18.47 -15.35 7.87
N VAL A 37 -18.09 -15.53 6.61
CA VAL A 37 -18.73 -16.45 5.67
C VAL A 37 -17.81 -17.65 5.47
N SER A 38 -18.26 -18.83 5.87
CA SER A 38 -17.53 -20.08 5.66
C SER A 38 -17.93 -20.70 4.32
N GLU A 39 -16.97 -20.94 3.44
CA GLU A 39 -17.17 -21.62 2.17
C GLU A 39 -16.35 -22.90 2.12
N THR A 40 -16.98 -24.01 1.76
CA THR A 40 -16.29 -25.26 1.41
C THR A 40 -16.08 -25.27 -0.10
N VAL A 41 -14.84 -25.07 -0.52
CA VAL A 41 -14.45 -25.08 -1.93
C VAL A 41 -14.21 -26.53 -2.36
N SER A 42 -15.04 -27.01 -3.29
CA SER A 42 -14.84 -28.30 -3.95
C SER A 42 -13.63 -28.26 -4.88
N GLU A 43 -12.95 -29.42 -5.02
CA GLU A 43 -11.70 -29.62 -5.78
C GLU A 43 -11.77 -28.96 -7.17
N GLY A 44 -10.77 -28.13 -7.51
CA GLY A 44 -10.70 -27.47 -8.83
C GLY A 44 -9.99 -26.12 -8.90
N LYS A 45 -9.44 -25.58 -7.81
CA LYS A 45 -8.60 -24.38 -7.83
C LYS A 45 -7.20 -24.70 -7.31
N ALA A 46 -6.20 -24.67 -8.21
CA ALA A 46 -4.80 -25.05 -7.96
C ALA A 46 -4.15 -24.46 -6.69
N PHE A 47 -4.58 -23.28 -6.23
CA PHE A 47 -4.09 -22.67 -4.99
C PHE A 47 -4.65 -23.33 -3.71
N LEU A 48 -5.90 -23.80 -3.76
CA LEU A 48 -6.61 -24.39 -2.62
C LEU A 48 -6.36 -25.88 -2.47
N ASP A 49 -5.72 -26.51 -3.46
CA ASP A 49 -5.31 -27.91 -3.39
C ASP A 49 -4.28 -28.18 -2.28
N GLY A 50 -3.56 -27.15 -1.79
CA GLY A 50 -2.69 -27.27 -0.60
C GLY A 50 -3.41 -27.16 0.75
N HIS A 51 -4.72 -26.86 0.74
CA HIS A 51 -5.47 -26.42 1.91
C HIS A 51 -6.65 -27.36 2.19
N ASN A 52 -7.23 -27.30 3.39
CA ASN A 52 -8.29 -28.22 3.85
C ASN A 52 -9.68 -27.98 3.20
N GLY A 53 -9.76 -27.36 2.01
CA GLY A 53 -11.01 -27.10 1.29
C GLY A 53 -11.99 -26.13 1.96
N LYS A 54 -11.78 -25.75 3.24
CA LYS A 54 -12.58 -24.75 3.96
C LYS A 54 -11.86 -23.40 3.97
N VAL A 55 -12.55 -22.37 3.49
CA VAL A 55 -12.08 -20.97 3.46
C VAL A 55 -13.06 -20.12 4.27
N LEU A 56 -12.54 -19.23 5.11
CA LEU A 56 -13.37 -18.24 5.81
C LEU A 56 -13.14 -16.87 5.18
N THR A 57 -14.20 -16.27 4.65
CA THR A 57 -14.17 -14.88 4.19
C THR A 57 -14.62 -13.97 5.32
N VAL A 58 -13.77 -13.03 5.71
CA VAL A 58 -13.97 -12.10 6.83
C VAL A 58 -14.21 -10.70 6.29
N ILE A 59 -15.28 -10.07 6.77
CA ILE A 59 -15.71 -8.73 6.39
C ILE A 59 -16.04 -7.95 7.68
N ALA A 60 -15.63 -6.68 7.72
CA ALA A 60 -15.99 -5.76 8.81
C ALA A 60 -17.14 -4.84 8.43
N SER A 61 -17.86 -4.31 9.41
CA SER A 61 -18.80 -3.21 9.20
C SER A 61 -18.06 -1.88 9.08
N ARG A 62 -18.67 -0.89 8.42
CA ARG A 62 -18.07 0.44 8.27
C ARG A 62 -17.79 1.11 9.63
N ASP A 63 -18.71 0.99 10.57
CA ASP A 63 -18.56 1.61 11.88
C ASP A 63 -17.43 0.97 12.70
N LEU A 64 -17.19 -0.33 12.53
CA LEU A 64 -16.04 -1.01 13.15
C LEU A 64 -14.71 -0.49 12.61
N LEU A 65 -14.61 -0.26 11.29
CA LEU A 65 -13.41 0.31 10.68
C LEU A 65 -13.17 1.75 11.12
N GLU A 66 -14.21 2.53 11.35
CA GLU A 66 -14.08 3.90 11.88
C GLU A 66 -13.52 3.91 13.30
N LEU A 67 -14.00 3.02 14.18
CA LEU A 67 -13.46 2.86 15.53
C LEU A 67 -11.99 2.44 15.52
N GLU A 68 -11.61 1.54 14.59
CA GLU A 68 -10.23 1.10 14.46
C GLU A 68 -9.33 2.18 13.83
N ALA A 69 -9.86 2.98 12.91
CA ALA A 69 -9.13 4.12 12.36
C ALA A 69 -8.86 5.20 13.43
N GLU A 70 -9.82 5.41 14.34
CA GLU A 70 -9.68 6.32 15.48
C GLU A 70 -8.66 5.80 16.49
N SER A 71 -8.70 4.50 16.82
CA SER A 71 -7.74 3.87 17.74
C SER A 71 -6.29 3.98 17.23
N GLN A 72 -6.10 3.94 15.91
CA GLN A 72 -4.81 4.08 15.24
C GLN A 72 -4.46 5.54 14.89
N SER A 73 -5.32 6.51 15.21
CA SER A 73 -5.13 7.93 14.87
C SER A 73 -4.82 8.16 13.39
N LEU A 74 -5.53 7.45 12.51
CA LEU A 74 -5.28 7.47 11.06
C LEU A 74 -5.41 8.91 10.51
N LEU A 75 -4.42 9.36 9.74
CA LEU A 75 -4.38 10.73 9.23
C LEU A 75 -5.30 10.91 8.01
N LYS A 76 -6.31 11.78 8.15
CA LYS A 76 -7.29 12.08 7.09
C LYS A 76 -7.29 13.55 6.73
N SER A 77 -7.59 13.85 5.46
CA SER A 77 -7.63 15.23 4.95
C SER A 77 -8.86 15.97 5.46
N ILE A 78 -8.64 17.18 5.97
CA ILE A 78 -9.71 18.04 6.47
C ILE A 78 -10.29 18.95 5.38
N VAL A 79 -11.50 19.46 5.61
CA VAL A 79 -12.11 20.51 4.79
C VAL A 79 -11.51 21.87 5.17
N GLU A 80 -10.78 22.49 4.25
CA GLU A 80 -10.23 23.85 4.42
C GLU A 80 -11.05 24.83 3.57
N PRO A 81 -11.97 25.62 4.16
CA PRO A 81 -12.89 26.47 3.40
C PRO A 81 -12.20 27.62 2.63
N ASP A 82 -11.11 28.17 3.18
CA ASP A 82 -10.40 29.32 2.61
C ASP A 82 -9.24 28.97 1.67
N ARG A 83 -8.88 27.67 1.53
CA ARG A 83 -7.73 27.27 0.74
C ARG A 83 -8.15 26.72 -0.62
N GLN A 84 -7.99 27.53 -1.66
CA GLN A 84 -8.04 27.04 -3.03
C GLN A 84 -6.83 26.14 -3.29
N VAL A 85 -7.04 24.83 -3.32
CA VAL A 85 -6.02 23.88 -3.78
C VAL A 85 -5.78 24.14 -5.26
N LYS A 86 -4.54 24.44 -5.67
CA LYS A 86 -4.19 24.58 -7.09
C LYS A 86 -4.63 23.31 -7.82
N LEU A 87 -5.36 23.47 -8.93
CA LEU A 87 -5.78 22.35 -9.77
C LEU A 87 -4.53 21.56 -10.24
N PRO A 88 -4.59 20.22 -10.37
CA PRO A 88 -3.49 19.41 -10.90
C PRO A 88 -2.98 19.97 -12.23
N SER A 89 -1.87 20.71 -12.19
CA SER A 89 -1.18 21.13 -13.40
C SER A 89 -0.32 19.96 -13.86
N THR A 90 -0.37 19.66 -15.17
CA THR A 90 0.37 18.55 -15.79
C THR A 90 1.90 18.68 -15.63
N LEU A 91 2.38 19.86 -15.24
CA LEU A 91 3.78 20.19 -15.01
C LEU A 91 4.15 20.32 -13.52
N ASP A 92 3.28 19.96 -12.57
CA ASP A 92 3.64 19.99 -11.14
C ASP A 92 4.53 18.79 -10.79
N VAL A 93 5.81 18.91 -11.13
CA VAL A 93 6.86 17.91 -10.86
C VAL A 93 7.17 17.83 -9.36
N ILE A 94 6.93 18.92 -8.62
CA ILE A 94 7.30 19.03 -7.20
C ILE A 94 6.18 18.48 -6.30
N GLY A 95 4.93 18.47 -6.76
CA GLY A 95 3.80 17.92 -6.00
C GLY A 95 3.42 18.82 -4.83
N THR A 96 3.06 20.07 -5.12
CA THR A 96 2.80 21.09 -4.08
C THR A 96 1.37 21.07 -3.52
N GLN A 97 0.61 20.00 -3.75
CA GLN A 97 -0.82 19.92 -3.46
C GLN A 97 -1.15 19.24 -2.13
N PHE A 98 -0.40 19.55 -1.08
CA PHE A 98 -0.64 18.95 0.23
C PHE A 98 -1.81 19.60 0.94
N ARG A 99 -2.85 18.81 1.18
CA ARG A 99 -3.91 19.15 2.13
C ARG A 99 -3.42 18.82 3.53
N ARG A 100 -3.82 19.63 4.51
CA ARG A 100 -3.58 19.30 5.92
C ARG A 100 -4.30 18.01 6.25
N LYS A 101 -3.61 17.14 6.98
CA LYS A 101 -4.16 15.90 7.52
C LYS A 101 -4.19 15.97 9.03
N GLU A 102 -5.25 15.44 9.63
CA GLU A 102 -5.40 15.36 11.08
C GLU A 102 -5.79 13.93 11.48
N PRO A 103 -5.48 13.51 12.72
CA PRO A 103 -5.93 12.24 13.27
C PRO A 103 -7.45 12.11 13.15
N PHE A 104 -7.89 10.94 12.70
CA PHE A 104 -9.30 10.64 12.55
C PHE A 104 -9.98 10.47 13.91
N GLU A 105 -11.12 11.15 14.07
CA GLU A 105 -11.99 11.11 15.24
C GLU A 105 -13.42 10.89 14.75
N VAL A 106 -14.17 9.99 15.40
CA VAL A 106 -15.56 9.69 14.97
C VAL A 106 -16.50 10.84 15.31
N LEU A 107 -16.24 11.53 16.42
CA LEU A 107 -17.03 12.67 16.89
C LEU A 107 -16.79 13.89 15.97
N GLY A 108 -17.84 14.35 15.28
CA GLY A 108 -17.75 15.51 14.37
C GLY A 108 -17.11 15.21 13.01
N ALA A 109 -16.91 13.93 12.67
CA ALA A 109 -16.21 13.52 11.45
C ALA A 109 -16.83 14.09 10.16
N ALA A 110 -18.16 14.17 10.12
CA ALA A 110 -18.94 14.59 8.96
C ALA A 110 -18.65 16.03 8.50
N GLU A 111 -18.35 16.93 9.45
CA GLU A 111 -18.10 18.34 9.17
C GLU A 111 -16.61 18.61 8.97
N LYS A 112 -15.75 17.85 9.67
CA LYS A 112 -14.30 18.07 9.71
C LYS A 112 -13.58 17.44 8.51
N PHE A 113 -13.95 16.20 8.14
CA PHE A 113 -13.21 15.43 7.14
C PHE A 113 -13.85 15.46 5.77
N LEU A 114 -13.00 15.53 4.76
CA LEU A 114 -13.40 15.50 3.36
C LEU A 114 -13.92 14.10 2.97
N HIS A 115 -14.96 14.05 2.13
CA HIS A 115 -15.52 12.82 1.56
C HIS A 115 -16.11 11.83 2.56
N TYR A 116 -16.37 12.21 3.81
CA TYR A 116 -16.85 11.29 4.85
C TYR A 116 -18.12 10.50 4.48
N HIS A 117 -19.09 11.14 3.81
CA HIS A 117 -20.37 10.51 3.47
C HIS A 117 -20.40 9.76 2.13
N ASP A 118 -19.33 9.79 1.34
CA ASP A 118 -19.23 9.12 0.02
C ASP A 118 -20.36 9.47 -0.99
N LEU A 119 -21.06 10.60 -0.82
CA LEU A 119 -22.33 10.91 -1.50
C LEU A 119 -22.16 11.33 -2.98
N ASP A 120 -21.13 12.08 -3.34
CA ASP A 120 -21.01 12.70 -4.69
C ASP A 120 -19.60 12.66 -5.31
N SER A 121 -18.61 12.04 -4.66
CA SER A 121 -17.24 11.92 -5.18
C SER A 121 -16.93 10.53 -5.74
N PRO A 122 -16.12 10.42 -6.82
CA PRO A 122 -15.58 9.13 -7.27
C PRO A 122 -14.66 8.51 -6.21
N ASP A 123 -14.03 9.35 -5.40
CA ASP A 123 -13.12 8.94 -4.33
C ASP A 123 -13.90 8.61 -3.05
N THR A 124 -13.59 7.45 -2.47
CA THR A 124 -14.14 6.96 -1.20
C THR A 124 -13.34 7.49 -0.02
N PHE A 125 -14.00 7.67 1.14
CA PHE A 125 -13.35 8.17 2.35
C PHE A 125 -12.16 7.31 2.81
N PHE A 126 -12.38 5.99 2.90
CA PHE A 126 -11.31 5.03 3.06
C PHE A 126 -10.91 4.49 1.70
N SER A 127 -9.61 4.47 1.46
CA SER A 127 -9.02 3.80 0.32
C SER A 127 -9.05 2.28 0.52
N SER A 128 -8.89 1.52 -0.56
CA SER A 128 -8.90 0.05 -0.47
C SER A 128 -7.74 -0.48 0.37
N SER A 129 -6.58 0.16 0.31
CA SER A 129 -5.41 -0.20 1.11
C SER A 129 -5.62 0.09 2.60
N GLU A 130 -6.24 1.22 2.95
CA GLU A 130 -6.57 1.55 4.35
C GLU A 130 -7.63 0.61 4.92
N GLU A 131 -8.73 0.34 4.20
CA GLU A 131 -9.75 -0.61 4.67
C GLU A 131 -9.13 -1.99 4.94
N LEU A 132 -8.23 -2.42 4.05
CA LEU A 132 -7.54 -3.69 4.17
C LEU A 132 -6.53 -3.68 5.33
N HIS A 133 -5.83 -2.57 5.56
CA HIS A 133 -4.91 -2.43 6.68
C HIS A 133 -5.64 -2.46 8.03
N LEU A 134 -6.72 -1.68 8.16
CA LEU A 134 -7.54 -1.63 9.37
C LEU A 134 -8.15 -3.00 9.68
N LEU A 135 -8.68 -3.68 8.66
CA LEU A 135 -9.24 -5.02 8.82
C LEU A 135 -8.15 -6.04 9.24
N HIS A 136 -6.96 -5.96 8.66
CA HIS A 136 -5.84 -6.82 9.03
C HIS A 136 -5.44 -6.66 10.49
N THR A 137 -5.16 -5.43 10.91
CA THR A 137 -4.74 -5.11 12.28
C THR A 137 -5.82 -5.51 13.29
N TYR A 138 -7.10 -5.34 12.93
CA TYR A 138 -8.21 -5.79 13.75
C TYR A 138 -8.25 -7.32 13.89
N ILE A 139 -8.11 -8.06 12.78
CA ILE A 139 -8.08 -9.53 12.80
C ILE A 139 -6.89 -10.04 13.62
N GLU A 140 -5.70 -9.49 13.42
CA GLU A 140 -4.51 -9.82 14.21
C GLU A 140 -4.75 -9.59 15.70
N ARG A 141 -5.28 -8.43 16.08
CA ARG A 141 -5.61 -8.13 17.49
C ARG A 141 -6.60 -9.13 18.09
N VAL A 142 -7.69 -9.45 17.39
CA VAL A 142 -8.69 -10.43 17.85
C VAL A 142 -8.07 -11.83 18.03
N LEU A 143 -7.14 -12.20 17.15
CA LEU A 143 -6.47 -13.50 17.22
C LEU A 143 -5.36 -13.53 18.28
N ARG A 144 -4.77 -12.37 18.62
CA ARG A 144 -3.80 -12.21 19.72
C ARG A 144 -4.47 -12.24 21.09
N GLU A 145 -5.65 -11.66 21.21
CA GLU A 145 -6.39 -11.61 22.47
C GLU A 145 -6.86 -13.02 22.84
N ASP A 146 -6.20 -13.57 23.85
CA ASP A 146 -6.61 -14.80 24.50
C ASP A 146 -7.54 -14.50 25.69
N PRO A 147 -8.52 -15.38 25.98
CA PRO A 147 -9.22 -15.32 27.24
C PRO A 147 -8.17 -15.42 28.36
N VAL A 148 -8.28 -14.51 29.33
CA VAL A 148 -7.35 -14.16 30.43
C VAL A 148 -6.77 -15.35 31.22
N ASP A 149 -7.20 -16.59 30.95
CA ASP A 149 -6.91 -17.81 31.70
C ASP A 149 -6.34 -18.97 30.84
N SER A 150 -6.04 -18.74 29.56
CA SER A 150 -5.50 -19.80 28.68
C SER A 150 -3.96 -19.88 28.75
N LYS A 151 -3.43 -21.08 29.04
CA LYS A 151 -1.98 -21.38 29.10
C LYS A 151 -1.35 -21.60 27.72
N GLU A 152 -2.14 -21.50 26.65
CA GLU A 152 -1.69 -21.74 25.29
C GLU A 152 -1.10 -20.46 24.69
N PRO A 153 -0.07 -20.56 23.84
CA PRO A 153 0.48 -19.38 23.18
C PRO A 153 -0.57 -18.74 22.25
N PRO A 154 -0.52 -17.41 22.03
CA PRO A 154 -1.45 -16.71 21.16
C PRO A 154 -1.56 -17.36 19.77
N LEU A 155 -2.78 -17.41 19.23
CA LEU A 155 -3.05 -18.02 17.91
C LEU A 155 -2.23 -17.35 16.79
N GLU A 156 -1.84 -16.08 16.95
CA GLU A 156 -0.90 -15.39 16.06
C GLU A 156 0.45 -16.12 15.91
N GLN A 157 0.99 -16.74 16.98
CA GLN A 157 2.29 -17.42 16.92
C GLN A 157 2.21 -18.75 16.15
N HIS A 158 1.00 -19.24 15.89
CA HIS A 158 0.78 -20.45 15.13
C HIS A 158 0.72 -20.16 13.62
N HIS A 159 1.85 -19.70 13.05
CA HIS A 159 2.01 -19.48 11.60
C HIS A 159 1.72 -20.70 10.74
N ALA A 160 1.78 -21.89 11.35
CA ALA A 160 1.44 -23.15 10.71
C ALA A 160 -0.07 -23.43 10.68
N THR A 161 -0.90 -22.65 11.39
CA THR A 161 -2.32 -22.94 11.56
C THR A 161 -3.21 -22.23 10.54
N PHE A 162 -2.90 -21.02 10.12
CA PHE A 162 -3.71 -20.34 9.11
C PHE A 162 -2.93 -19.27 8.36
N HIS A 163 -3.37 -18.99 7.13
CA HIS A 163 -2.86 -17.92 6.30
C HIS A 163 -3.96 -16.88 6.08
N LEU A 164 -3.64 -15.62 6.38
CA LEU A 164 -4.49 -14.47 6.08
C LEU A 164 -4.12 -13.94 4.70
N ILE A 165 -5.07 -13.96 3.77
CA ILE A 165 -4.87 -13.53 2.39
C ILE A 165 -5.83 -12.39 2.08
N PRO A 166 -5.33 -11.20 1.71
CA PRO A 166 -6.20 -10.11 1.28
C PRO A 166 -6.84 -10.45 -0.07
N LEU A 167 -8.16 -10.27 -0.19
CA LEU A 167 -8.86 -10.47 -1.46
C LEU A 167 -8.84 -9.18 -2.29
N HIS A 168 -8.61 -9.35 -3.59
CA HIS A 168 -8.64 -8.23 -4.53
C HIS A 168 -10.06 -7.88 -4.96
N ASP A 169 -10.40 -6.59 -4.88
CA ASP A 169 -11.53 -6.05 -5.65
C ASP A 169 -11.16 -6.01 -7.14
N HIS A 170 -11.83 -6.86 -7.93
CA HIS A 170 -11.61 -6.97 -9.37
C HIS A 170 -11.98 -5.68 -10.11
N ALA A 171 -13.02 -4.96 -9.68
CA ALA A 171 -13.49 -3.76 -10.36
C ALA A 171 -12.47 -2.62 -10.25
N THR A 172 -12.03 -2.31 -9.03
CA THR A 172 -11.02 -1.30 -8.77
C THR A 172 -9.68 -1.66 -9.41
N LYS A 173 -9.28 -2.94 -9.36
CA LYS A 173 -8.05 -3.42 -10.01
C LYS A 173 -8.06 -3.21 -11.52
N MET A 174 -9.17 -3.57 -12.18
CA MET A 174 -9.29 -3.43 -13.63
C MET A 174 -9.30 -1.95 -14.04
N HIS A 175 -9.95 -1.09 -13.25
CA HIS A 175 -9.90 0.36 -13.45
C HIS A 175 -8.46 0.89 -13.34
N LEU A 176 -7.75 0.52 -12.28
CA LEU A 176 -6.34 0.90 -12.08
C LEU A 176 -5.45 0.41 -13.23
N TRP A 177 -5.63 -0.85 -13.66
CA TRP A 177 -4.88 -1.43 -14.78
C TRP A 177 -5.12 -0.69 -16.10
N ASN A 178 -6.37 -0.35 -16.40
CA ASN A 178 -6.72 0.38 -17.62
C ASN A 178 -6.10 1.78 -17.67
N THR A 179 -5.98 2.43 -16.51
CA THR A 179 -5.28 3.72 -16.36
C THR A 179 -3.76 3.54 -16.46
N PHE A 180 -3.21 2.49 -15.83
CA PHE A 180 -1.77 2.22 -15.77
C PHE A 180 -1.17 1.87 -17.13
N LYS A 181 -1.81 0.95 -17.89
CA LYS A 181 -1.20 0.32 -19.09
C LYS A 181 -0.84 1.29 -20.22
N TRP A 182 -1.48 2.46 -20.27
CA TRP A 182 -1.21 3.52 -21.25
C TRP A 182 -0.57 4.77 -20.64
N SER A 183 -0.22 4.72 -19.35
CA SER A 183 0.37 5.86 -18.64
C SER A 183 1.88 5.95 -18.91
N ILE A 184 2.24 6.48 -20.09
CA ILE A 184 3.62 6.75 -20.49
C ILE A 184 4.00 8.23 -20.17
N PHE A 185 3.08 9.02 -19.60
CA PHE A 185 3.23 10.47 -19.43
C PHE A 185 3.97 10.89 -18.14
N PRO A 186 4.64 12.07 -18.13
CA PRO A 186 5.64 12.46 -17.13
C PRO A 186 5.10 12.85 -15.74
N SER A 187 3.78 12.98 -15.56
CA SER A 187 3.18 13.34 -14.27
C SER A 187 2.69 12.11 -13.50
N ASN A 188 3.59 11.51 -12.71
CA ASN A 188 3.31 10.27 -11.98
C ASN A 188 2.68 10.44 -10.60
N LEU A 189 2.29 11.65 -10.20
CA LEU A 189 1.66 11.87 -8.90
C LEU A 189 0.29 11.19 -8.81
N THR A 190 -0.55 11.35 -9.83
CA THR A 190 -1.89 10.74 -9.87
C THR A 190 -1.79 9.22 -9.85
N LEU A 191 -0.84 8.65 -10.60
CA LEU A 191 -0.64 7.22 -10.62
C LEU A 191 -0.09 6.69 -9.29
N ALA A 192 0.89 7.38 -8.70
CA ALA A 192 1.44 7.00 -7.42
C ALA A 192 0.38 7.04 -6.31
N ASN A 193 -0.49 8.06 -6.31
CA ASN A 193 -1.64 8.14 -5.39
C ASN A 193 -2.65 7.02 -5.63
N ALA A 194 -2.96 6.68 -6.88
CA ALA A 194 -3.87 5.57 -7.19
C ALA A 194 -3.29 4.21 -6.77
N MET A 195 -1.97 4.02 -6.92
CA MET A 195 -1.26 2.83 -6.44
C MET A 195 -1.25 2.76 -4.91
N GLU A 196 -1.07 3.90 -4.24
CA GLU A 196 -1.09 3.97 -2.78
C GLU A 196 -2.47 3.63 -2.22
N ALA A 197 -3.53 4.17 -2.82
CA ALA A 197 -4.91 3.91 -2.43
C ALA A 197 -5.34 2.44 -2.61
N TYR A 198 -4.66 1.66 -3.46
CA TYR A 198 -5.00 0.26 -3.73
C TYR A 198 -4.03 -0.74 -3.10
N PHE A 199 -2.72 -0.58 -3.31
CA PHE A 199 -1.68 -1.50 -2.83
C PHE A 199 -0.98 -1.02 -1.55
N GLY A 200 -1.20 0.22 -1.15
CA GLY A 200 -0.52 0.85 -0.01
C GLY A 200 0.80 1.54 -0.38
N ALA A 201 1.30 2.32 0.58
CA ALA A 201 2.42 3.24 0.37
C ALA A 201 3.74 2.57 -0.03
N LYS A 202 4.03 1.37 0.48
CA LYS A 202 5.29 0.66 0.19
C LYS A 202 5.39 0.30 -1.30
N VAL A 203 4.33 -0.28 -1.86
CA VAL A 203 4.27 -0.66 -3.28
C VAL A 203 4.21 0.59 -4.15
N ALA A 204 3.44 1.60 -3.75
CA ALA A 204 3.35 2.86 -4.46
C ALA A 204 4.70 3.60 -4.54
N LEU A 205 5.48 3.58 -3.46
CA LEU A 205 6.80 4.21 -3.43
C LEU A 205 7.78 3.52 -4.38
N TYR A 206 7.70 2.19 -4.50
CA TYR A 206 8.49 1.43 -5.48
C TYR A 206 8.17 1.86 -6.92
N PHE A 207 6.88 1.90 -7.29
CA PHE A 207 6.50 2.33 -8.65
C PHE A 207 6.83 3.81 -8.89
N ALA A 208 6.67 4.66 -7.88
CA ALA A 208 7.07 6.06 -7.97
C ALA A 208 8.59 6.22 -8.18
N TRP A 209 9.40 5.42 -7.48
CA TRP A 209 10.85 5.37 -7.66
C TRP A 209 11.22 4.89 -9.06
N LEU A 210 10.63 3.79 -9.51
CA LEU A 210 10.88 3.21 -10.82
C LEU A 210 10.60 4.20 -11.93
N HIS A 211 9.45 4.88 -11.87
CA HIS A 211 9.11 5.92 -12.84
C HIS A 211 10.09 7.10 -12.76
N PHE A 212 10.36 7.62 -11.56
CA PHE A 212 11.27 8.74 -11.38
C PHE A 212 12.67 8.42 -11.93
N PHE A 213 13.19 7.23 -11.65
CA PHE A 213 14.44 6.74 -12.19
C PHE A 213 14.42 6.65 -13.72
N THR A 214 13.37 6.10 -14.31
CA THR A 214 13.23 5.96 -15.76
C THR A 214 13.24 7.32 -16.47
N VAL A 215 12.51 8.31 -15.94
CA VAL A 215 12.50 9.67 -16.49
C VAL A 215 13.84 10.37 -16.27
N PHE A 216 14.43 10.24 -15.09
CA PHE A 216 15.72 10.86 -14.78
C PHE A 216 16.87 10.28 -15.61
N LEU A 217 16.76 9.02 -16.03
CA LEU A 217 17.69 8.34 -16.94
C LEU A 217 17.59 8.84 -18.39
N ALA A 218 16.48 9.47 -18.78
CA ALA A 218 16.31 10.00 -20.14
C ALA A 218 17.40 11.02 -20.51
N GLY A 219 17.83 11.87 -19.55
CA GLY A 219 18.89 12.85 -19.77
C GLY A 219 20.22 12.21 -20.22
N PRO A 220 20.84 11.35 -19.40
CA PRO A 220 22.03 10.62 -19.80
C PRO A 220 21.84 9.74 -21.03
N ALA A 221 20.67 9.14 -21.22
CA ALA A 221 20.40 8.32 -22.39
C ALA A 221 20.44 9.13 -23.69
N VAL A 222 19.88 10.34 -23.71
CA VAL A 222 19.95 11.24 -24.88
C VAL A 222 21.38 11.69 -25.12
N VAL A 223 22.11 12.12 -24.09
CA VAL A 223 23.50 12.56 -24.23
C VAL A 223 24.40 11.40 -24.68
N GLY A 224 24.32 10.24 -24.02
CA GLY A 224 25.09 9.06 -24.36
C GLY A 224 24.78 8.53 -25.77
N GLY A 225 23.51 8.52 -26.16
CA GLY A 225 23.09 8.14 -27.52
C GLY A 225 23.61 9.11 -28.59
N ALA A 226 23.56 10.42 -28.34
CA ALA A 226 24.11 11.43 -29.25
C ALA A 226 25.63 11.31 -29.39
N LEU A 227 26.35 11.06 -28.28
CA LEU A 227 27.79 10.84 -28.29
C LEU A 227 28.16 9.55 -29.05
N ALA A 228 27.44 8.46 -28.82
CA ALA A 228 27.65 7.19 -29.52
C ALA A 228 27.43 7.34 -31.04
N LEU A 229 26.40 8.09 -31.44
CA LEU A 229 26.14 8.38 -32.85
C LEU A 229 27.26 9.23 -33.47
N TYR A 230 27.72 10.26 -32.75
CA TYR A 230 28.83 11.10 -33.20
C TYR A 230 30.11 10.29 -33.40
N GLU A 231 30.47 9.46 -32.44
CA GLU A 231 31.64 8.57 -32.53
C GLU A 231 31.52 7.62 -33.72
N SER A 232 30.36 7.00 -33.95
CA SER A 232 30.17 6.06 -35.06
C SER A 232 30.26 6.69 -36.46
N VAL A 233 29.96 7.98 -36.61
CA VAL A 233 29.89 8.65 -37.92
C VAL A 233 31.18 9.39 -38.24
N PHE A 234 31.81 10.00 -37.23
CA PHE A 234 32.92 10.95 -37.44
C PHE A 234 34.29 10.41 -37.00
N VAL A 235 34.35 9.32 -36.23
CA VAL A 235 35.62 8.75 -35.75
C VAL A 235 35.88 7.42 -36.49
N ALA A 236 36.78 7.46 -37.46
CA ALA A 236 37.10 6.31 -38.32
C ALA A 236 37.98 5.25 -37.64
N ASP A 237 38.77 5.66 -36.64
CA ASP A 237 39.65 4.77 -35.88
C ASP A 237 38.96 4.38 -34.56
N ALA A 238 38.52 3.13 -34.47
CA ALA A 238 37.95 2.52 -33.27
C ALA A 238 39.03 2.23 -32.21
N SER A 239 39.99 3.13 -32.01
CA SER A 239 40.85 3.10 -30.82
C SER A 239 39.98 3.56 -29.65
N GLY A 240 39.68 2.69 -28.70
CA GLY A 240 38.83 2.98 -27.53
C GLY A 240 39.29 4.13 -26.62
N ASP A 241 40.31 4.90 -27.02
CA ASP A 241 40.78 6.15 -26.41
C ASP A 241 40.01 7.35 -26.99
N SER A 242 38.70 7.39 -26.77
CA SER A 242 37.89 8.57 -27.08
C SER A 242 38.10 9.62 -25.98
N MET A 243 38.63 10.79 -26.35
CA MET A 243 38.77 11.94 -25.43
C MET A 243 37.44 12.40 -24.81
N ILE A 244 36.31 11.95 -25.38
CA ILE A 244 34.95 12.28 -24.97
C ILE A 244 34.47 11.41 -23.79
N ALA A 245 34.97 10.17 -23.68
CA ALA A 245 34.52 9.21 -22.66
C ALA A 245 34.70 9.72 -21.21
N PRO A 246 35.83 10.35 -20.82
CA PRO A 246 35.98 10.94 -19.49
C PRO A 246 34.92 12.00 -19.16
N PHE A 247 34.52 12.82 -20.14
CA PHE A 247 33.47 13.83 -19.92
C PHE A 247 32.11 13.20 -19.65
N PHE A 248 31.77 12.10 -20.35
CA PHE A 248 30.55 11.35 -20.07
C PHE A 248 30.60 10.69 -18.68
N THR A 249 31.75 10.16 -18.26
CA THR A 249 31.88 9.60 -16.89
C THR A 249 31.67 10.66 -15.81
N LEU A 250 32.22 11.87 -15.97
CA LEU A 250 31.99 12.98 -15.05
C LEU A 250 30.51 13.38 -15.01
N LEU A 251 29.84 13.41 -16.17
CA LEU A 251 28.41 13.63 -16.25
C LEU A 251 27.63 12.56 -15.48
N MET A 252 27.99 11.28 -15.60
CA MET A 252 27.34 10.19 -14.87
C MET A 252 27.55 10.29 -13.36
N VAL A 253 28.73 10.73 -12.91
CA VAL A 253 29.00 11.00 -11.48
C VAL A 253 28.09 12.12 -10.95
N VAL A 254 28.03 13.25 -11.67
CA VAL A 254 27.16 14.38 -11.30
C VAL A 254 25.70 13.97 -11.33
N TRP A 255 25.27 13.24 -12.36
CA TRP A 255 23.92 12.71 -12.49
C TRP A 255 23.54 11.81 -11.31
N SER A 256 24.43 10.90 -10.90
CA SER A 256 24.19 9.99 -9.78
C SER A 256 23.99 10.75 -8.47
N ALA A 257 24.85 11.73 -8.19
CA ALA A 257 24.73 12.58 -7.01
C ALA A 257 23.42 13.39 -7.02
N CYS A 258 23.06 13.98 -8.17
CA CYS A 258 21.79 14.69 -8.34
C CYS A 258 20.59 13.75 -8.13
N PHE A 259 20.59 12.56 -8.74
CA PHE A 259 19.48 11.61 -8.65
C PHE A 259 19.09 11.31 -7.21
N VAL A 260 20.07 10.97 -6.36
CA VAL A 260 19.83 10.63 -4.95
C VAL A 260 19.21 11.81 -4.20
N GLN A 261 19.71 13.03 -4.41
CA GLN A 261 19.20 14.24 -3.75
C GLN A 261 17.77 14.58 -4.21
N PHE A 262 17.50 14.54 -5.51
CA PHE A 262 16.16 14.80 -6.03
C PHE A 262 15.16 13.70 -5.61
N TRP A 263 15.59 12.44 -5.61
CA TRP A 263 14.75 11.34 -5.13
C TRP A 263 14.42 11.50 -3.65
N ALA A 264 15.40 11.81 -2.79
CA ALA A 264 15.17 12.01 -1.36
C ALA A 264 14.14 13.12 -1.08
N ARG A 265 14.21 14.23 -1.85
CA ARG A 265 13.20 15.30 -1.78
C ARG A 265 11.83 14.80 -2.24
N ARG A 266 11.77 14.09 -3.37
CA ARG A 266 10.53 13.58 -3.95
C ARG A 266 9.86 12.51 -3.07
N SER A 267 10.63 11.61 -2.48
CA SER A 267 10.11 10.58 -1.58
C SER A 267 9.53 11.20 -0.31
N ALA A 268 10.19 12.20 0.28
CA ALA A 268 9.68 12.92 1.44
C ALA A 268 8.35 13.63 1.13
N THR A 269 8.26 14.27 -0.04
CA THR A 269 7.02 14.85 -0.59
C THR A 269 5.90 13.80 -0.70
N LEU A 270 6.15 12.63 -1.30
CA LEU A 270 5.13 11.59 -1.46
C LEU A 270 4.66 11.03 -0.12
N VAL A 271 5.59 10.67 0.77
CA VAL A 271 5.30 10.11 2.10
C VAL A 271 4.49 11.09 2.95
N CYS A 272 4.86 12.38 2.94
CA CYS A 272 4.12 13.44 3.62
C CYS A 272 2.71 13.60 3.02
N GLY A 273 2.58 13.57 1.70
CA GLY A 273 1.27 13.67 1.02
C GLY A 273 0.34 12.50 1.32
N TRP A 274 0.88 11.29 1.40
CA TRP A 274 0.12 10.12 1.80
C TRP A 274 -0.19 10.11 3.30
N GLY A 275 0.46 10.95 4.11
CA GLY A 275 0.25 10.96 5.56
C GLY A 275 0.73 9.67 6.23
N VAL A 276 1.71 9.02 5.60
CA VAL A 276 2.34 7.81 6.14
C VAL A 276 3.42 8.27 7.09
N VAL A 277 3.08 8.36 8.37
CA VAL A 277 4.07 8.54 9.42
C VAL A 277 4.61 7.15 9.75
N GLU A 278 5.94 6.97 9.78
CA GLU A 278 6.52 5.72 10.26
C GLU A 278 6.02 5.47 11.69
N SER A 279 5.14 4.48 11.84
CA SER A 279 4.74 4.00 13.16
C SER A 279 5.96 3.32 13.78
N THR A 280 6.47 3.89 14.86
CA THR A 280 7.60 3.35 15.63
C THR A 280 7.25 2.02 16.31
N SER A 281 5.97 1.61 16.29
CA SER A 281 5.48 0.32 16.75
C SER A 281 5.72 -0.76 15.69
N PHE A 282 6.98 -1.18 15.54
CA PHE A 282 7.26 -2.43 14.83
C PHE A 282 6.57 -3.58 15.57
N SER A 283 5.53 -4.16 14.96
CA SER A 283 4.95 -5.42 15.44
C SER A 283 6.08 -6.45 15.51
N ARG A 284 6.14 -7.19 16.62
CA ARG A 284 7.20 -8.21 16.80
C ARG A 284 7.07 -9.20 15.65
N ARG A 285 8.21 -9.53 15.03
CA ARG A 285 8.22 -10.62 14.05
C ARG A 285 7.69 -11.87 14.74
N PRO A 286 6.85 -12.67 14.09
CA PRO A 286 6.25 -13.77 14.81
C PRO A 286 7.22 -14.90 15.20
N GLU A 287 8.32 -15.03 14.46
CA GLU A 287 9.43 -15.92 14.80
C GLU A 287 10.28 -15.39 15.96
N PHE A 288 10.09 -14.14 16.37
CA PHE A 288 10.88 -13.52 17.43
C PHE A 288 10.50 -14.10 18.80
N GLN A 289 11.43 -14.85 19.37
CA GLN A 289 11.35 -15.32 20.75
C GLN A 289 12.26 -14.47 21.61
N GLY A 290 11.68 -13.82 22.63
CA GLY A 290 12.42 -12.98 23.57
C GLY A 290 11.74 -12.98 24.93
N LEU A 291 12.52 -12.81 26.00
CA LEU A 291 11.99 -12.67 27.35
C LEU A 291 11.22 -11.34 27.45
N VAL A 292 10.03 -11.38 28.04
CA VAL A 292 9.28 -10.16 28.36
C VAL A 292 10.06 -9.43 29.43
N HIS A 293 10.57 -8.24 29.10
CA HIS A 293 11.18 -7.37 30.11
C HIS A 293 10.05 -6.88 31.01
N VAL A 294 10.02 -7.41 32.25
CA VAL A 294 9.13 -6.96 33.34
C VAL A 294 9.62 -5.62 33.86
#